data_AF-A0A5N6EN02-F1
#
_entry.id   AF-A0A5N6EN02-F1
#
_cell.length_a   1.000
_cell.length_b   1.000
_cell.length_c   1.000
_cell.angle_alpha   90.00
_cell.angle_beta   90.00
_cell.angle_gamma   90.00
#
_symmetry.space_group_name_H-M   'P 1'
#
loop_
_entity.id
_entity.type
_entity.pdbx_description
1 polymer ?
#
loop_
_entity_poly.entity_id
_entity_poly.type
_entity_poly.pdbx_seq_one_letter_code
_entity_poly.pdbx_strand_id
1 'polypeptide(L)'
;MTPSPGSNRAMLVALWLIFALLISSSDGNARPIRRHGGLKNPPRPIKAVSLCEIGCPSCAAGSKAVPKILTPKTGIKSGSLPKRVLAKPEDDEFDGDVDAFLVSQYMRADWVPSSQQSLSSGLFRELGNVKFNLAVQGLYGCTSVVVVSEKGIWMSHMWENPAFGMEGPSRELLPSAENTFIPDVLNAMEYGNQEIPGLIQFTGNGGAFVAAYKPFAYIFYPTGTQNLNYDRAYTARINQISQKLQRLIPLKAPPFIYQYDRTGGNMMEARGKVLFQYEPNERALNRLWLENRPTYVHQRYWPAWPRQMVAGNANQKWDTASGTPSSTPNSTFDDPDTTLTRLIIPTLDTLSTISPDDSRESSPATLDETPIASPTSEAEPDSHIDI
;
A
#
# COMPACT_ATOMS: atom_id res chain seq x y z
N MET A 1 -20.57 -8.13 -48.69
CA MET A 1 -19.29 -8.67 -48.18
C MET A 1 -18.81 -7.72 -47.09
N THR A 2 -18.98 -8.11 -45.83
CA THR A 2 -18.52 -7.38 -44.64
C THR A 2 -17.10 -7.83 -44.27
N PRO A 3 -16.20 -6.92 -43.83
CA PRO A 3 -14.83 -7.28 -43.50
C PRO A 3 -14.75 -7.94 -42.11
N SER A 4 -13.87 -8.94 -42.00
CA SER A 4 -13.64 -9.75 -40.80
C SER A 4 -12.79 -8.99 -39.77
N PRO A 5 -13.17 -8.97 -38.47
CA PRO A 5 -12.40 -8.31 -37.42
C PRO A 5 -11.36 -9.28 -36.83
N GLY A 6 -10.15 -9.30 -37.39
CA GLY A 6 -9.07 -10.19 -36.94
C GLY A 6 -7.69 -9.57 -36.71
N SER A 7 -7.47 -8.30 -37.08
CA SER A 7 -6.08 -7.79 -37.23
C SER A 7 -5.45 -7.18 -35.98
N ASN A 8 -6.24 -6.79 -34.96
CA ASN A 8 -5.70 -5.99 -33.85
C ASN A 8 -5.06 -6.83 -32.73
N ARG A 9 -5.42 -8.13 -32.61
CA ARG A 9 -4.87 -9.02 -31.57
C ARG A 9 -3.42 -9.43 -31.85
N ALA A 10 -3.06 -9.68 -33.11
CA ALA A 10 -1.69 -10.06 -33.46
C ALA A 10 -0.69 -8.92 -33.22
N MET A 11 -1.10 -7.68 -33.46
CA MET A 11 -0.25 -6.50 -33.28
C MET A 11 0.02 -6.19 -31.80
N LEU A 12 -0.96 -6.43 -30.92
CA LEU A 12 -0.79 -6.26 -29.47
C LEU A 12 0.11 -7.34 -28.84
N VAL A 13 0.04 -8.58 -29.33
CA VAL A 13 0.95 -9.67 -28.89
C VAL A 13 2.39 -9.41 -29.33
N ALA A 14 2.59 -8.86 -30.54
CA ALA A 14 3.91 -8.48 -31.02
C ALA A 14 4.52 -7.32 -30.21
N LEU A 15 3.73 -6.29 -29.87
CA LEU A 15 4.16 -5.19 -29.01
C LEU A 15 4.52 -5.66 -27.60
N TRP A 16 3.82 -6.65 -27.07
CA TRP A 16 4.10 -7.25 -25.76
C TRP A 16 5.43 -8.03 -25.73
N LEU A 17 5.71 -8.84 -26.78
CA LEU A 17 6.98 -9.57 -26.90
C LEU A 17 8.20 -8.65 -27.01
N ILE A 18 8.06 -7.52 -27.72
CA ILE A 18 9.14 -6.53 -27.84
C ILE A 18 9.41 -5.86 -26.48
N PHE A 19 8.37 -5.57 -25.70
CA PHE A 19 8.54 -4.96 -24.37
C PHE A 19 9.15 -5.92 -23.35
N ALA A 20 8.77 -7.20 -23.38
CA ALA A 20 9.33 -8.23 -22.49
C ALA A 20 10.81 -8.50 -22.76
N LEU A 21 11.24 -8.47 -24.02
CA LEU A 21 12.65 -8.66 -24.40
C LEU A 21 13.54 -7.48 -24.01
N LEU A 22 12.99 -6.26 -23.96
CA LEU A 22 13.74 -5.06 -23.56
C LEU A 22 13.99 -4.97 -22.05
N ILE A 23 13.18 -5.66 -21.22
CA ILE A 23 13.34 -5.66 -19.76
C ILE A 23 14.34 -6.74 -19.29
N SER A 24 14.60 -7.77 -20.10
CA SER A 24 15.42 -8.92 -19.71
C SER A 24 16.92 -8.79 -20.03
N SER A 25 17.39 -7.63 -20.48
CA SER A 25 18.82 -7.36 -20.72
C SER A 25 19.32 -6.23 -19.81
N SER A 26 19.43 -6.50 -18.52
CA SER A 26 20.19 -5.67 -17.60
C SER A 26 20.98 -6.55 -16.63
N ASP A 27 21.94 -7.31 -17.16
CA ASP A 27 23.04 -7.87 -16.38
C ASP A 27 23.92 -6.73 -15.85
N GLY A 28 23.85 -6.49 -14.55
CA GLY A 28 24.61 -5.46 -13.85
C GLY A 28 25.59 -6.07 -12.85
N ASN A 29 26.76 -6.46 -13.36
CA ASN A 29 27.97 -6.77 -12.60
C ASN A 29 28.26 -5.74 -11.49
N ALA A 30 28.63 -6.24 -10.31
CA ALA A 30 29.25 -5.44 -9.26
C ALA A 30 30.63 -4.93 -9.71
N ARG A 31 30.96 -3.64 -9.45
CA ARG A 31 32.31 -3.09 -9.17
C ARG A 31 32.25 -1.57 -8.82
N PRO A 32 33.33 -0.97 -8.26
CA PRO A 32 33.26 -0.06 -7.12
C PRO A 32 33.59 1.42 -7.41
N ILE A 33 33.29 2.26 -6.40
CA ILE A 33 33.83 3.58 -5.99
C ILE A 33 34.87 4.25 -6.94
N ARG A 34 34.60 5.49 -7.43
CA ARG A 34 35.23 6.80 -7.03
C ARG A 34 35.18 7.91 -8.13
N ARG A 35 34.89 9.14 -7.67
CA ARG A 35 35.39 10.50 -8.04
C ARG A 35 35.12 11.15 -9.43
N HIS A 36 34.56 12.36 -9.32
CA HIS A 36 34.75 13.63 -10.05
C HIS A 36 35.08 13.65 -11.55
N GLY A 37 34.25 14.38 -12.29
CA GLY A 37 34.60 15.04 -13.55
C GLY A 37 33.37 15.69 -14.18
N GLY A 38 33.28 17.02 -14.13
CA GLY A 38 32.25 17.76 -14.86
C GLY A 38 32.51 17.75 -16.37
N LEU A 39 31.49 18.09 -17.16
CA LEU A 39 31.56 18.87 -18.40
C LEU A 39 30.19 18.99 -19.10
N LYS A 40 29.87 20.25 -19.43
CA LYS A 40 29.25 20.78 -20.66
C LYS A 40 27.77 20.53 -20.99
N ASN A 41 27.11 21.67 -21.19
CA ASN A 41 25.77 21.87 -21.74
C ASN A 41 25.60 21.31 -23.17
N PRO A 42 24.39 20.89 -23.55
CA PRO A 42 24.05 20.54 -24.93
C PRO A 42 23.76 21.78 -25.81
N PRO A 43 23.91 21.67 -27.15
CA PRO A 43 23.64 22.74 -28.10
C PRO A 43 22.14 22.91 -28.43
N ARG A 44 21.81 24.12 -28.91
CA ARG A 44 20.49 24.61 -29.31
C ARG A 44 19.91 23.87 -30.55
N PRO A 45 18.57 23.90 -30.75
CA PRO A 45 17.89 23.16 -31.79
C PRO A 45 18.04 23.76 -33.20
N ILE A 46 18.03 22.86 -34.19
CA ILE A 46 18.12 23.10 -35.63
C ILE A 46 16.77 23.65 -36.15
N LYS A 47 16.85 24.68 -36.99
CA LYS A 47 15.71 25.28 -37.72
C LYS A 47 15.13 24.28 -38.72
N ALA A 48 13.81 24.09 -38.70
CA ALA A 48 13.08 23.39 -39.75
C ALA A 48 13.09 24.20 -41.04
N VAL A 49 13.55 23.56 -42.12
CA VAL A 49 13.56 24.06 -43.50
C VAL A 49 12.17 23.85 -44.10
N SER A 50 11.60 24.92 -44.67
CA SER A 50 10.36 24.91 -45.44
C SER A 50 10.65 24.33 -46.83
N LEU A 51 10.05 23.17 -47.14
CA LEU A 51 10.06 22.56 -48.48
C LEU A 51 8.77 22.92 -49.22
N CYS A 52 8.84 23.96 -50.04
CA CYS A 52 7.97 24.10 -51.21
C CYS A 52 8.88 24.40 -52.41
N GLU A 53 9.09 23.40 -53.26
CA GLU A 53 9.80 23.57 -54.52
C GLU A 53 8.96 24.34 -55.52
N ILE A 54 9.67 25.10 -56.35
CA ILE A 54 9.16 25.90 -57.46
C ILE A 54 8.54 24.94 -58.49
N GLY A 55 7.22 24.92 -58.62
CA GLY A 55 6.52 24.14 -59.66
C GLY A 55 5.26 23.37 -59.23
N CYS A 56 4.74 23.55 -58.01
CA CYS A 56 3.54 22.84 -57.57
C CYS A 56 2.26 23.36 -58.28
N PRO A 57 1.55 22.56 -59.12
CA PRO A 57 0.39 23.01 -59.89
C PRO A 57 -0.88 23.23 -59.05
N SER A 58 -0.85 22.88 -57.77
CA SER A 58 -1.99 22.91 -56.84
C SER A 58 -2.22 24.28 -56.19
N CYS A 59 -1.43 25.31 -56.51
CA CYS A 59 -1.54 26.65 -55.91
C CYS A 59 -2.23 27.69 -56.81
N ALA A 60 -2.83 27.29 -57.94
CA ALA A 60 -3.49 28.22 -58.87
C ALA A 60 -5.01 28.06 -58.84
N ALA A 61 -5.67 28.71 -57.88
CA ALA A 61 -7.06 29.11 -58.03
C ALA A 61 -7.36 30.30 -57.11
N GLY A 62 -7.53 31.47 -57.73
CA GLY A 62 -7.86 32.70 -57.05
C GLY A 62 -9.32 32.75 -56.63
N SER A 63 -9.56 33.23 -55.41
CA SER A 63 -10.82 33.86 -55.03
C SER A 63 -10.49 35.15 -54.27
N LYS A 64 -10.74 36.28 -54.94
CA LYS A 64 -10.74 37.62 -54.33
C LYS A 64 -11.90 37.71 -53.35
N ALA A 65 -11.65 37.38 -52.10
CA ALA A 65 -12.46 37.80 -50.97
C ALA A 65 -11.51 38.27 -49.89
N VAL A 66 -11.53 39.57 -49.59
CA VAL A 66 -10.80 40.15 -48.45
C VAL A 66 -11.36 39.47 -47.19
N PRO A 67 -10.59 38.64 -46.48
CA PRO A 67 -11.06 38.09 -45.22
C PRO A 67 -11.09 39.25 -44.23
N LYS A 68 -12.28 39.55 -43.68
CA LYS A 68 -12.36 40.34 -42.45
C LYS A 68 -11.44 39.66 -41.44
N ILE A 69 -10.37 40.35 -41.05
CA ILE A 69 -9.52 40.00 -39.93
C ILE A 69 -10.42 40.04 -38.70
N LEU A 70 -11.00 38.90 -38.35
CA LEU A 70 -11.49 38.63 -37.02
C LEU A 70 -10.24 38.49 -36.18
N THR A 71 -9.92 39.54 -35.42
CA THR A 71 -8.98 39.46 -34.31
C THR A 71 -9.35 38.22 -33.49
N PRO A 72 -8.47 37.20 -33.41
CA PRO A 72 -8.69 36.11 -32.50
C PRO A 72 -8.71 36.74 -31.12
N LYS A 73 -9.88 36.75 -30.47
CA LYS A 73 -9.94 36.87 -29.01
C LYS A 73 -9.26 35.62 -28.48
N THR A 74 -7.93 35.61 -28.45
CA THR A 74 -7.13 34.77 -27.58
C THR A 74 -7.38 35.29 -26.17
N GLY A 75 -8.58 35.00 -25.66
CA GLY A 75 -8.77 34.84 -24.24
C GLY A 75 -7.94 33.64 -23.86
N ILE A 76 -6.64 33.86 -23.64
CA ILE A 76 -5.83 32.99 -22.82
C ILE A 76 -6.55 33.03 -21.48
N LYS A 77 -7.48 32.08 -21.28
CA LYS A 77 -7.99 31.77 -19.96
C LYS A 77 -6.73 31.55 -19.15
N SER A 78 -6.43 32.50 -18.25
CA SER A 78 -5.42 32.36 -17.22
C SER A 78 -5.62 30.96 -16.67
N GLY A 79 -4.71 30.05 -17.05
CA GLY A 79 -4.83 28.65 -16.70
C GLY A 79 -4.78 28.62 -15.19
N SER A 80 -5.94 28.44 -14.55
CA SER A 80 -5.98 28.20 -13.13
C SER A 80 -5.05 27.01 -12.91
N LEU A 81 -3.94 27.24 -12.21
CA LEU A 81 -3.00 26.18 -11.88
C LEU A 81 -3.84 25.01 -11.36
N PRO A 82 -3.73 23.81 -11.98
CA PRO A 82 -4.56 22.69 -11.60
C PRO A 82 -4.43 22.53 -10.10
N LYS A 83 -5.57 22.66 -9.41
CA LYS A 83 -5.65 22.50 -7.97
C LYS A 83 -5.01 21.15 -7.68
N ARG A 84 -3.91 21.17 -6.93
CA ARG A 84 -3.17 19.97 -6.53
C ARG A 84 -4.08 19.14 -5.63
N VAL A 85 -4.83 18.24 -6.25
CA VAL A 85 -5.77 17.33 -5.62
C VAL A 85 -5.38 15.93 -6.08
N LEU A 86 -5.23 15.02 -5.12
CA LEU A 86 -5.13 13.58 -5.40
C LEU A 86 -6.24 13.18 -6.37
N ALA A 87 -5.85 12.46 -7.42
CA ALA A 87 -6.81 11.92 -8.37
C ALA A 87 -7.87 11.10 -7.64
N LYS A 88 -9.10 11.14 -8.14
CA LYS A 88 -10.26 10.46 -7.57
C LYS A 88 -11.14 9.92 -8.71
N PRO A 89 -12.00 8.93 -8.43
CA PRO A 89 -12.88 8.36 -9.46
C PRO A 89 -13.77 9.40 -10.15
N GLU A 90 -14.16 10.48 -9.47
CA GLU A 90 -15.06 11.49 -10.05
C GLU A 90 -14.34 12.52 -10.94
N ASP A 91 -13.03 12.39 -11.15
CA ASP A 91 -12.32 13.26 -12.11
C ASP A 91 -12.75 12.89 -13.55
N ASP A 92 -12.79 13.88 -14.45
CA ASP A 92 -13.23 13.73 -15.85
C ASP A 92 -12.50 12.60 -16.61
N GLU A 93 -11.28 12.24 -16.21
CA GLU A 93 -10.49 11.13 -16.79
C GLU A 93 -11.14 9.76 -16.55
N PHE A 94 -11.89 9.61 -15.46
CA PHE A 94 -12.41 8.32 -15.01
C PHE A 94 -13.94 8.24 -15.07
N ASP A 95 -14.68 9.35 -15.14
CA ASP A 95 -16.15 9.38 -15.24
C ASP A 95 -16.86 8.53 -14.15
N GLY A 96 -16.29 8.51 -12.94
CA GLY A 96 -16.78 7.69 -11.83
C GLY A 96 -16.36 6.22 -11.87
N ASP A 97 -15.60 5.77 -12.88
CA ASP A 97 -15.07 4.42 -12.99
C ASP A 97 -13.92 4.21 -12.00
N VAL A 98 -14.27 3.59 -10.86
CA VAL A 98 -13.37 3.29 -9.75
C VAL A 98 -12.27 2.32 -10.16
N ASP A 99 -12.58 1.34 -11.00
CA ASP A 99 -11.61 0.33 -11.42
C ASP A 99 -10.59 0.94 -12.39
N ALA A 100 -11.05 1.72 -13.37
CA ALA A 100 -10.16 2.46 -14.27
C ALA A 100 -9.27 3.44 -13.49
N PHE A 101 -9.84 4.15 -12.50
CA PHE A 101 -9.09 5.00 -11.59
C PHE A 101 -8.01 4.22 -10.84
N LEU A 102 -8.38 3.16 -10.13
CA LEU A 102 -7.45 2.40 -9.31
C LEU A 102 -6.33 1.78 -10.15
N VAL A 103 -6.66 1.15 -11.29
CA VAL A 103 -5.68 0.60 -12.24
C VAL A 103 -4.71 1.68 -12.73
N SER A 104 -5.21 2.86 -13.10
CA SER A 104 -4.37 4.00 -13.50
C SER A 104 -3.42 4.45 -12.38
N GLN A 105 -3.89 4.48 -11.12
CA GLN A 105 -3.05 4.84 -9.98
C GLN A 105 -2.01 3.77 -9.64
N TYR A 106 -2.37 2.49 -9.75
CA TYR A 106 -1.49 1.35 -9.53
C TYR A 106 -0.31 1.35 -10.49
N MET A 107 -0.54 1.63 -11.77
CA MET A 107 0.52 1.72 -12.78
C MET A 107 1.56 2.81 -12.51
N ARG A 108 1.22 3.79 -11.65
CA ARG A 108 2.09 4.91 -11.26
C ARG A 108 2.60 4.80 -9.81
N ALA A 109 2.25 3.72 -9.12
CA ALA A 109 2.64 3.49 -7.74
C ALA A 109 4.01 2.80 -7.66
N ASP A 110 4.73 3.10 -6.59
CA ASP A 110 5.80 2.22 -6.14
C ASP A 110 5.16 0.95 -5.56
N TRP A 111 5.68 -0.21 -5.92
CA TRP A 111 5.12 -1.48 -5.46
C TRP A 111 5.89 -1.99 -4.26
N VAL A 112 5.16 -2.44 -3.24
CA VAL A 112 5.75 -3.30 -2.21
C VAL A 112 6.29 -4.54 -2.91
N PRO A 113 7.58 -4.89 -2.69
CA PRO A 113 8.16 -6.08 -3.31
C PRO A 113 7.31 -7.31 -3.00
N SER A 114 7.16 -8.22 -3.97
CA SER A 114 6.60 -9.54 -3.71
C SER A 114 7.76 -10.51 -3.63
N SER A 115 8.02 -11.07 -2.44
CA SER A 115 9.11 -12.02 -2.26
C SER A 115 8.84 -13.29 -3.07
N GLN A 116 9.80 -13.70 -3.90
CA GLN A 116 9.74 -14.97 -4.62
C GLN A 116 9.99 -16.18 -3.70
N GLN A 117 10.47 -15.96 -2.48
CA GLN A 117 10.80 -17.01 -1.51
C GLN A 117 9.67 -17.27 -0.51
N SER A 118 8.47 -16.76 -0.77
CA SER A 118 7.32 -16.80 0.15
C SER A 118 7.57 -16.13 1.51
N LEU A 119 8.60 -15.30 1.63
CA LEU A 119 8.87 -14.52 2.83
C LEU A 119 7.98 -13.29 2.88
N SER A 120 7.58 -12.87 4.08
CA SER A 120 6.95 -11.55 4.23
C SER A 120 7.88 -10.46 3.76
N SER A 121 7.36 -9.58 2.90
CA SER A 121 8.06 -8.45 2.33
C SER A 121 7.37 -7.14 2.70
N GLY A 122 8.08 -6.02 2.59
CA GLY A 122 7.48 -4.72 2.85
C GLY A 122 8.39 -3.56 2.53
N LEU A 123 7.81 -2.37 2.59
CA LEU A 123 8.52 -1.15 2.27
C LEU A 123 8.11 -0.03 3.25
N PHE A 124 9.10 0.76 3.65
CA PHE A 124 8.89 1.99 4.40
C PHE A 124 9.18 3.20 3.51
N ARG A 125 8.38 4.25 3.66
CA ARG A 125 8.64 5.54 3.03
C ARG A 125 8.32 6.70 3.97
N GLU A 126 9.26 7.64 4.09
CA GLU A 126 9.03 8.90 4.79
C GLU A 126 8.15 9.83 3.92
N LEU A 127 7.20 10.50 4.56
CA LEU A 127 6.31 11.48 3.93
C LEU A 127 7.03 12.83 3.88
N GLY A 128 7.68 13.11 2.74
CA GLY A 128 8.42 14.35 2.48
C GLY A 128 7.63 15.38 1.66
N ASN A 129 8.32 16.18 0.88
CA ASN A 129 7.71 17.23 0.03
C ASN A 129 7.38 16.76 -1.40
N VAL A 130 7.38 15.45 -1.66
CA VAL A 130 7.06 14.85 -2.96
C VAL A 130 5.78 14.03 -2.88
N LYS A 131 4.85 14.27 -3.82
CA LYS A 131 3.65 13.44 -4.02
C LYS A 131 4.05 12.05 -4.51
N PHE A 132 3.43 11.01 -3.96
CA PHE A 132 3.65 9.65 -4.44
C PHE A 132 2.46 8.73 -4.17
N ASN A 133 2.45 7.61 -4.88
CA ASN A 133 1.58 6.47 -4.61
C ASN A 133 2.44 5.27 -4.20
N LEU A 134 1.95 4.46 -3.26
CA LEU A 134 2.55 3.19 -2.84
C LEU A 134 1.44 2.14 -2.89
N ALA A 135 1.72 0.94 -3.40
CA ALA A 135 0.71 -0.08 -3.55
C ALA A 135 1.20 -1.48 -3.20
N VAL A 136 0.27 -2.31 -2.73
CA VAL A 136 0.45 -3.76 -2.57
C VAL A 136 -0.37 -4.44 -3.66
N GLN A 137 0.21 -5.44 -4.31
CA GLN A 137 -0.45 -6.27 -5.32
C GLN A 137 -0.40 -7.74 -4.98
N GLY A 138 -1.20 -8.51 -5.70
CA GLY A 138 -1.18 -9.97 -5.62
C GLY A 138 -1.74 -10.48 -4.31
N LEU A 139 -2.65 -9.72 -3.68
CA LEU A 139 -3.38 -10.20 -2.52
C LEU A 139 -4.39 -11.27 -2.98
N TYR A 140 -3.90 -12.50 -3.06
CA TYR A 140 -4.64 -13.72 -3.32
C TYR A 140 -4.45 -14.63 -2.11
N GLY A 141 -5.37 -14.53 -1.15
CA GLY A 141 -5.24 -15.19 0.16
C GLY A 141 -4.23 -14.56 1.12
N CYS A 142 -3.37 -13.65 0.66
CA CYS A 142 -2.31 -13.04 1.46
C CYS A 142 -2.81 -11.97 2.44
N THR A 143 -2.03 -11.64 3.48
CA THR A 143 -2.34 -10.53 4.40
C THR A 143 -1.46 -9.33 4.08
N SER A 144 -2.02 -8.11 4.18
CA SER A 144 -1.24 -6.88 4.17
C SER A 144 -1.47 -6.08 5.45
N VAL A 145 -0.38 -5.71 6.12
CA VAL A 145 -0.41 -4.78 7.25
C VAL A 145 0.12 -3.43 6.77
N VAL A 146 -0.61 -2.37 7.05
CA VAL A 146 -0.27 -1.00 6.69
C VAL A 146 -0.25 -0.14 7.95
N VAL A 147 0.87 0.52 8.23
CA VAL A 147 1.02 1.48 9.33
C VAL A 147 1.30 2.84 8.72
N VAL A 148 0.52 3.84 9.09
CA VAL A 148 0.63 5.21 8.58
C VAL A 148 0.72 6.18 9.75
N SER A 149 1.53 7.21 9.59
CA SER A 149 1.58 8.37 10.48
C SER A 149 1.70 9.65 9.67
N GLU A 150 1.78 10.79 10.35
CA GLU A 150 2.07 12.06 9.69
C GLU A 150 3.50 12.15 9.14
N LYS A 151 4.40 11.23 9.53
CA LYS A 151 5.81 11.23 9.11
C LYS A 151 6.16 10.11 8.13
N GLY A 152 5.46 8.98 8.14
CA GLY A 152 5.84 7.85 7.30
C GLY A 152 4.71 6.87 7.06
N ILE A 153 4.94 5.99 6.09
CA ILE A 153 4.12 4.82 5.84
C ILE A 153 5.01 3.57 5.78
N TRP A 154 4.51 2.47 6.33
CA TRP A 154 5.05 1.13 6.19
C TRP A 154 3.93 0.23 5.65
N MET A 155 4.19 -0.49 4.58
CA MET A 155 3.26 -1.44 3.98
C MET A 155 3.93 -2.79 3.80
N SER A 156 3.20 -3.87 4.03
CA SER A 156 3.72 -5.23 3.92
C SER A 156 2.86 -6.11 3.02
N HIS A 157 3.47 -7.18 2.54
CA HIS A 157 2.82 -8.31 1.90
C HIS A 157 3.29 -9.57 2.63
N MET A 158 2.37 -10.24 3.33
CA MET A 158 2.61 -11.46 4.08
C MET A 158 1.92 -12.61 3.36
N TRP A 159 2.73 -13.55 2.88
CA TRP A 159 2.24 -14.69 2.11
C TRP A 159 1.30 -15.55 2.92
N GLU A 160 0.22 -16.00 2.28
CA GLU A 160 -0.65 -16.99 2.91
C GLU A 160 0.05 -18.33 3.10
N ASN A 161 0.70 -18.82 2.05
CA ASN A 161 1.47 -20.05 2.07
C ASN A 161 2.97 -19.71 1.98
N PRO A 162 3.78 -20.04 3.00
CA PRO A 162 3.48 -20.96 4.11
C PRO A 162 3.00 -20.30 5.40
N ALA A 163 2.95 -18.97 5.48
CA ALA A 163 2.91 -18.29 6.78
C ALA A 163 1.57 -18.46 7.53
N PHE A 164 0.43 -18.39 6.84
CA PHE A 164 -0.92 -18.56 7.41
C PHE A 164 -1.50 -19.95 7.16
N GLY A 165 -1.10 -20.63 6.09
CA GLY A 165 -1.60 -21.93 5.70
C GLY A 165 -0.63 -22.70 4.84
N MET A 166 -0.92 -23.96 4.65
CA MET A 166 -0.23 -24.82 3.70
C MET A 166 -1.23 -25.69 2.96
N GLU A 167 -0.89 -26.03 1.72
CA GLU A 167 -1.68 -26.96 0.93
C GLU A 167 -1.51 -28.39 1.48
N GLY A 168 -2.62 -28.98 1.92
CA GLY A 168 -2.70 -30.35 2.38
C GLY A 168 -2.71 -31.37 1.23
N PRO A 169 -2.65 -32.67 1.55
CA PRO A 169 -2.59 -33.73 0.54
C PRO A 169 -3.76 -33.73 -0.45
N SER A 170 -4.95 -33.30 -0.01
CA SER A 170 -6.15 -33.21 -0.87
C SER A 170 -6.33 -31.83 -1.50
N ARG A 171 -5.29 -30.98 -1.50
CA ARG A 171 -5.34 -29.57 -1.92
C ARG A 171 -6.23 -28.68 -1.05
N GLU A 172 -6.56 -29.13 0.17
CA GLU A 172 -7.22 -28.26 1.14
C GLU A 172 -6.21 -27.29 1.77
N LEU A 173 -6.65 -26.10 2.17
CA LEU A 173 -5.84 -25.22 2.99
C LEU A 173 -5.92 -25.67 4.45
N LEU A 174 -4.76 -25.98 5.02
CA LEU A 174 -4.60 -26.32 6.43
C LEU A 174 -3.86 -25.19 7.14
N PRO A 175 -4.16 -24.90 8.43
CA PRO A 175 -3.38 -23.94 9.20
C PRO A 175 -1.91 -24.34 9.22
N SER A 176 -1.01 -23.40 8.97
CA SER A 176 0.43 -23.67 9.15
C SER A 176 0.75 -23.84 10.64
N ALA A 177 1.95 -24.34 10.97
CA ALA A 177 2.38 -24.44 12.35
C ALA A 177 2.80 -23.07 12.93
N GLU A 178 2.70 -22.91 14.26
CA GLU A 178 3.09 -21.65 14.94
C GLU A 178 4.57 -21.31 14.74
N ASN A 179 5.44 -22.32 14.64
CA ASN A 179 6.86 -22.15 14.33
C ASN A 179 7.14 -21.70 12.88
N THR A 180 6.12 -21.58 12.04
CA THR A 180 6.18 -20.94 10.71
C THR A 180 5.56 -19.55 10.77
N PHE A 181 4.35 -19.43 11.32
CA PHE A 181 3.64 -18.15 11.41
C PHE A 181 4.42 -17.08 12.20
N ILE A 182 4.94 -17.43 13.38
CA ILE A 182 5.64 -16.48 14.26
C ILE A 182 6.87 -15.87 13.57
N PRO A 183 7.85 -16.64 13.05
CA PRO A 183 9.01 -16.05 12.40
C PRO A 183 8.64 -15.28 11.14
N ASP A 184 7.77 -15.83 10.28
CA ASP A 184 7.49 -15.25 8.96
C ASP A 184 6.60 -14.01 9.04
N VAL A 185 5.76 -13.90 10.07
CA VAL A 185 4.81 -12.79 10.21
C VAL A 185 5.16 -11.89 11.38
N LEU A 186 5.15 -12.42 12.61
CA LEU A 186 5.26 -11.59 13.80
C LEU A 186 6.68 -11.05 14.01
N ASN A 187 7.70 -11.90 13.86
CA ASN A 187 9.10 -11.49 14.00
C ASN A 187 9.54 -10.65 12.80
N ALA A 188 9.17 -11.04 11.58
CA ALA A 188 9.44 -10.26 10.38
C ALA A 188 8.83 -8.84 10.48
N MET A 189 7.60 -8.70 10.99
CA MET A 189 6.98 -7.40 11.20
C MET A 189 7.71 -6.56 12.27
N GLU A 190 8.17 -7.18 13.36
CA GLU A 190 8.84 -6.46 14.45
C GLU A 190 10.30 -6.09 14.11
N TYR A 191 11.11 -7.09 13.77
CA TYR A 191 12.55 -7.00 13.62
C TYR A 191 13.00 -6.87 12.17
N GLY A 192 12.13 -7.20 11.21
CA GLY A 192 12.47 -7.24 9.80
C GLY A 192 13.05 -8.58 9.37
N ASN A 193 13.30 -8.69 8.08
CA ASN A 193 14.08 -9.75 7.45
C ASN A 193 14.79 -9.16 6.21
N GLN A 194 15.24 -9.98 5.26
CA GLN A 194 15.93 -9.52 4.06
C GLN A 194 15.04 -8.71 3.10
N GLU A 195 13.71 -8.91 3.16
CA GLU A 195 12.69 -8.37 2.24
C GLU A 195 11.74 -7.37 2.92
N ILE A 196 11.81 -7.22 4.24
CA ILE A 196 10.95 -6.31 5.00
C ILE A 196 11.71 -5.54 6.08
N PRO A 197 11.63 -4.20 6.10
CA PRO A 197 12.17 -3.42 7.20
C PRO A 197 11.32 -3.64 8.46
N GLY A 198 11.91 -4.00 9.60
CA GLY A 198 11.16 -4.19 10.86
C GLY A 198 10.56 -2.89 11.41
N LEU A 199 9.38 -2.94 12.01
CA LEU A 199 8.71 -1.78 12.59
C LEU A 199 9.48 -1.14 13.74
N ILE A 200 10.26 -1.92 14.51
CA ILE A 200 10.97 -1.42 15.70
C ILE A 200 11.96 -0.29 15.37
N GLN A 201 12.54 -0.30 14.17
CA GLN A 201 13.46 0.75 13.75
C GLN A 201 12.77 2.11 13.53
N PHE A 202 11.43 2.12 13.41
CA PHE A 202 10.62 3.31 13.19
C PHE A 202 9.83 3.75 14.44
N THR A 203 9.92 3.01 15.56
CA THR A 203 9.22 3.32 16.82
C THR A 203 10.13 3.94 17.88
N GLY A 204 11.45 3.96 17.65
CA GLY A 204 12.42 4.64 18.50
C GLY A 204 12.30 6.17 18.50
N ASN A 205 13.15 6.86 19.27
CA ASN A 205 13.10 8.32 19.39
C ASN A 205 13.25 9.02 18.03
N GLY A 206 12.30 9.91 17.71
CA GLY A 206 12.23 10.57 16.41
C GLY A 206 11.82 9.65 15.24
N GLY A 207 11.46 8.39 15.50
CA GLY A 207 10.95 7.45 14.51
C GLY A 207 9.63 7.90 13.88
N ALA A 208 9.26 7.31 12.74
CA ALA A 208 8.03 7.69 12.04
C ALA A 208 6.76 7.32 12.81
N PHE A 209 6.81 6.31 13.69
CA PHE A 209 5.66 5.76 14.39
C PHE A 209 5.65 6.06 15.89
N VAL A 210 6.27 7.16 16.32
CA VAL A 210 6.10 7.68 17.68
C VAL A 210 4.78 8.43 17.84
N ALA A 211 4.30 8.56 19.08
CA ALA A 211 3.01 9.18 19.41
C ALA A 211 2.84 10.61 18.84
N ALA A 212 3.92 11.38 18.74
CA ALA A 212 3.91 12.73 18.18
C ALA A 212 3.41 12.81 16.72
N TYR A 213 3.61 11.74 15.93
CA TYR A 213 3.14 11.68 14.53
C TYR A 213 1.80 10.95 14.38
N LYS A 214 1.11 10.68 15.50
CA LYS A 214 -0.25 10.14 15.56
C LYS A 214 -0.43 8.91 14.64
N PRO A 215 0.30 7.80 14.86
CA PRO A 215 0.24 6.62 14.01
C PRO A 215 -1.10 5.88 14.12
N PHE A 216 -1.47 5.20 13.03
CA PHE A 216 -2.64 4.34 12.92
C PHE A 216 -2.31 3.14 12.01
N ALA A 217 -3.06 2.05 12.14
CA ALA A 217 -2.74 0.80 11.47
C ALA A 217 -3.98 0.14 10.82
N TYR A 218 -3.74 -0.61 9.76
CA TYR A 218 -4.71 -1.38 9.00
C TYR A 218 -4.22 -2.81 8.82
N ILE A 219 -5.16 -3.75 8.83
CA ILE A 219 -4.92 -5.14 8.46
C ILE A 219 -5.92 -5.50 7.37
N PHE A 220 -5.40 -5.82 6.19
CA PHE A 220 -6.17 -6.31 5.05
C PHE A 220 -5.95 -7.81 4.93
N TYR A 221 -7.02 -8.59 4.94
CA TYR A 221 -6.96 -10.05 4.92
C TYR A 221 -8.08 -10.63 4.04
N PRO A 222 -7.92 -11.83 3.48
CA PRO A 222 -8.90 -12.39 2.55
C PRO A 222 -10.21 -12.74 3.26
N THR A 223 -11.29 -12.82 2.50
CA THR A 223 -12.49 -13.55 2.90
C THR A 223 -12.17 -15.02 3.21
N GLY A 224 -13.02 -15.65 4.02
CA GLY A 224 -12.88 -17.04 4.41
C GLY A 224 -12.94 -18.02 3.23
N THR A 225 -12.60 -19.27 3.54
CA THR A 225 -12.61 -20.41 2.64
C THR A 225 -13.84 -21.29 2.91
N GLN A 226 -13.87 -22.49 2.35
CA GLN A 226 -14.85 -23.52 2.75
C GLN A 226 -14.38 -24.32 3.98
N ASN A 227 -13.13 -24.13 4.42
CA ASN A 227 -12.56 -24.83 5.57
C ASN A 227 -12.67 -23.95 6.83
N LEU A 228 -13.71 -24.21 7.63
CA LEU A 228 -13.97 -23.46 8.86
C LEU A 228 -12.83 -23.51 9.89
N ASN A 229 -12.08 -24.62 9.94
CA ASN A 229 -10.94 -24.76 10.85
C ASN A 229 -9.79 -23.86 10.40
N TYR A 230 -9.55 -23.79 9.09
CA TYR A 230 -8.58 -22.87 8.50
C TYR A 230 -8.95 -21.42 8.79
N ASP A 231 -10.18 -21.04 8.51
CA ASP A 231 -10.67 -19.67 8.68
C ASP A 231 -10.61 -19.20 10.15
N ARG A 232 -10.91 -20.10 11.09
CA ARG A 232 -10.78 -19.83 12.52
C ARG A 232 -9.32 -19.57 12.91
N ALA A 233 -8.39 -20.41 12.44
CA ALA A 233 -6.96 -20.24 12.71
C ALA A 233 -6.41 -18.95 12.08
N TYR A 234 -6.82 -18.64 10.84
CA TYR A 234 -6.46 -17.42 10.15
C TYR A 234 -6.94 -16.18 10.93
N THR A 235 -8.19 -16.19 11.38
CA THR A 235 -8.76 -15.09 12.19
C THR A 235 -8.01 -14.92 13.51
N ALA A 236 -7.65 -16.01 14.19
CA ALA A 236 -6.83 -15.96 15.39
C ALA A 236 -5.46 -15.31 15.13
N ARG A 237 -4.85 -15.57 13.96
CA ARG A 237 -3.58 -14.96 13.54
C ARG A 237 -3.70 -13.47 13.25
N ILE A 238 -4.80 -13.03 12.64
CA ILE A 238 -5.10 -11.60 12.48
C ILE A 238 -5.18 -10.91 13.85
N ASN A 239 -5.78 -11.56 14.86
CA ASN A 239 -5.80 -11.02 16.22
C ASN A 239 -4.39 -10.94 16.84
N GLN A 240 -3.54 -11.94 16.61
CA GLN A 240 -2.14 -11.89 17.07
C GLN A 240 -1.35 -10.73 16.42
N ILE A 241 -1.54 -10.50 15.12
CA ILE A 241 -0.94 -9.34 14.40
C ILE A 241 -1.44 -8.03 15.03
N SER A 242 -2.75 -7.90 15.24
CA SER A 242 -3.36 -6.72 15.85
C SER A 242 -2.77 -6.41 17.23
N GLN A 243 -2.69 -7.43 18.10
CA GLN A 243 -2.08 -7.32 19.43
C GLN A 243 -0.59 -6.98 19.37
N LYS A 244 0.15 -7.50 18.37
CA LYS A 244 1.56 -7.19 18.18
C LYS A 244 1.74 -5.72 17.78
N LEU A 245 0.92 -5.20 16.86
CA LEU A 245 0.93 -3.78 16.47
C LEU A 245 0.66 -2.85 17.64
N GLN A 246 -0.33 -3.16 18.48
CA GLN A 246 -0.66 -2.38 19.67
C GLN A 246 0.47 -2.34 20.71
N ARG A 247 1.29 -3.39 20.79
CA ARG A 247 2.47 -3.44 21.66
C ARG A 247 3.65 -2.66 21.10
N LEU A 248 3.84 -2.68 19.78
CA LEU A 248 4.97 -2.03 19.12
C LEU A 248 4.79 -0.53 18.93
N ILE A 249 3.55 -0.10 18.69
CA ILE A 249 3.25 1.26 18.26
C ILE A 249 2.25 1.89 19.24
N PRO A 250 2.44 3.15 19.67
CA PRO A 250 1.50 3.87 20.52
C PRO A 250 0.25 4.29 19.72
N LEU A 251 -0.56 3.32 19.32
CA LEU A 251 -1.81 3.53 18.58
C LEU A 251 -2.89 4.09 19.52
N LYS A 252 -3.60 5.13 19.09
CA LYS A 252 -4.76 5.68 19.84
C LYS A 252 -6.01 4.81 19.76
N ALA A 253 -6.09 3.95 18.74
CA ALA A 253 -7.18 3.03 18.50
C ALA A 253 -6.62 1.68 18.02
N PRO A 254 -7.34 0.57 18.21
CA PRO A 254 -6.97 -0.70 17.61
C PRO A 254 -6.80 -0.59 16.08
N PRO A 255 -5.95 -1.43 15.47
CA PRO A 255 -5.85 -1.52 14.01
C PRO A 255 -7.22 -1.74 13.36
N PHE A 256 -7.48 -1.05 12.26
CA PHE A 256 -8.69 -1.24 11.46
C PHE A 256 -8.54 -2.50 10.60
N ILE A 257 -9.52 -3.39 10.67
CA ILE A 257 -9.47 -4.69 10.01
C ILE A 257 -10.44 -4.69 8.83
N TYR A 258 -9.95 -4.98 7.62
CA TYR A 258 -10.73 -5.01 6.39
C TYR A 258 -10.57 -6.33 5.66
N GLN A 259 -11.70 -6.92 5.26
CA GLN A 259 -11.71 -8.06 4.37
C GLN A 259 -11.72 -7.63 2.91
N TYR A 260 -11.03 -8.43 2.08
CA TYR A 260 -11.01 -8.30 0.63
C TYR A 260 -11.32 -9.65 -0.02
N ASP A 261 -11.73 -9.64 -1.28
CA ASP A 261 -12.06 -10.85 -2.01
C ASP A 261 -10.81 -11.69 -2.25
N ARG A 262 -10.81 -12.88 -1.66
CA ARG A 262 -9.73 -13.84 -1.72
C ARG A 262 -9.24 -14.14 -3.14
N THR A 263 -10.09 -14.06 -4.17
CA THR A 263 -9.68 -14.51 -5.51
C THR A 263 -8.66 -13.59 -6.20
N GLY A 264 -8.41 -12.40 -5.65
CA GLY A 264 -7.50 -11.43 -6.23
C GLY A 264 -7.91 -11.01 -7.65
N GLY A 265 -6.96 -10.45 -8.39
CA GLY A 265 -7.14 -10.05 -9.78
C GLY A 265 -5.80 -9.91 -10.52
N ASN A 266 -5.87 -9.81 -11.84
CA ASN A 266 -4.69 -9.58 -12.67
C ASN A 266 -4.21 -8.11 -12.58
N MET A 267 -3.14 -7.77 -13.29
CA MET A 267 -2.55 -6.42 -13.26
C MET A 267 -3.50 -5.31 -13.78
N MET A 268 -4.49 -5.66 -14.59
CA MET A 268 -5.47 -4.75 -15.20
C MET A 268 -6.77 -4.64 -14.41
N GLU A 269 -6.85 -5.26 -13.24
CA GLU A 269 -8.02 -5.24 -12.36
C GLU A 269 -7.67 -4.59 -11.03
N ALA A 270 -8.62 -3.92 -10.38
CA ALA A 270 -8.39 -3.36 -9.05
C ALA A 270 -8.26 -4.43 -7.96
N ARG A 271 -8.75 -5.65 -8.23
CA ARG A 271 -8.75 -6.77 -7.29
C ARG A 271 -7.34 -7.22 -6.88
N GLY A 272 -7.23 -7.73 -5.66
CA GLY A 272 -6.04 -8.12 -4.94
C GLY A 272 -5.09 -6.98 -4.59
N LYS A 273 -5.58 -5.74 -4.41
CA LYS A 273 -4.70 -4.56 -4.25
C LYS A 273 -5.13 -3.57 -3.16
N VAL A 274 -4.12 -2.91 -2.59
CA VAL A 274 -4.26 -1.79 -1.65
C VAL A 274 -3.44 -0.62 -2.19
N LEU A 275 -4.03 0.57 -2.26
CA LEU A 275 -3.37 1.79 -2.73
C LEU A 275 -3.25 2.81 -1.61
N PHE A 276 -2.04 3.29 -1.35
CA PHE A 276 -1.79 4.50 -0.59
C PHE A 276 -1.44 5.65 -1.53
N GLN A 277 -2.03 6.81 -1.29
CA GLN A 277 -1.72 8.06 -1.97
C GLN A 277 -1.29 9.11 -0.95
N TYR A 278 -0.25 9.88 -1.26
CA TYR A 278 0.23 10.98 -0.42
C TYR A 278 0.44 12.24 -1.25
N GLU A 279 -0.05 13.37 -0.72
CA GLU A 279 0.15 14.68 -1.30
C GLU A 279 0.67 15.69 -0.27
N PRO A 280 1.88 16.24 -0.48
CA PRO A 280 2.42 17.34 0.31
C PRO A 280 1.83 18.66 -0.14
N ASN A 281 1.30 19.44 0.80
CA ASN A 281 0.84 20.82 0.64
C ASN A 281 0.88 21.49 2.03
N GLU A 282 0.47 22.75 2.18
CA GLU A 282 0.33 23.38 3.52
C GLU A 282 -0.52 22.53 4.49
N ARG A 283 -1.51 21.84 3.93
CA ARG A 283 -2.27 20.78 4.58
C ARG A 283 -1.97 19.47 3.85
N ALA A 284 -1.07 18.68 4.42
CA ALA A 284 -0.71 17.37 3.89
C ALA A 284 -1.93 16.45 3.93
N LEU A 285 -2.01 15.55 2.94
CA LEU A 285 -3.12 14.63 2.74
C LEU A 285 -2.58 13.24 2.48
N ASN A 286 -3.19 12.23 3.09
CA ASN A 286 -3.08 10.87 2.62
C ASN A 286 -4.44 10.21 2.41
N ARG A 287 -4.45 9.16 1.58
CA ARG A 287 -5.63 8.37 1.29
C ARG A 287 -5.24 6.90 1.13
N LEU A 288 -6.07 6.00 1.65
CA LEU A 288 -5.91 4.56 1.51
C LEU A 288 -7.15 3.98 0.82
N TRP A 289 -6.94 3.21 -0.23
CA TRP A 289 -7.98 2.50 -0.95
C TRP A 289 -7.78 1.00 -0.81
N LEU A 290 -8.91 0.31 -0.71
CA LEU A 290 -9.01 -1.13 -0.86
C LEU A 290 -9.78 -1.40 -2.14
N GLU A 291 -9.38 -2.45 -2.87
CA GLU A 291 -10.06 -2.96 -4.07
C GLU A 291 -11.60 -2.84 -4.03
N ASN A 292 -12.20 -2.62 -5.21
CA ASN A 292 -13.65 -2.66 -5.45
C ASN A 292 -14.51 -1.77 -4.54
N ARG A 293 -13.91 -0.80 -3.82
CA ARG A 293 -14.66 0.15 -3.00
C ARG A 293 -14.79 1.47 -3.74
N PRO A 294 -16.01 2.02 -3.85
CA PRO A 294 -16.22 3.31 -4.51
C PRO A 294 -15.59 4.46 -3.75
N THR A 295 -15.25 4.25 -2.48
CA THR A 295 -14.65 5.25 -1.61
C THR A 295 -13.42 4.68 -0.91
N TYR A 296 -12.53 5.60 -0.54
CA TYR A 296 -11.36 5.27 0.27
C TYR A 296 -11.77 4.68 1.62
N VAL A 297 -10.94 3.77 2.15
CA VAL A 297 -11.10 3.25 3.52
C VAL A 297 -10.52 4.20 4.56
N HIS A 298 -9.63 5.09 4.13
CA HIS A 298 -9.07 6.13 4.96
C HIS A 298 -8.75 7.40 4.17
N GLN A 299 -8.98 8.54 4.79
CA GLN A 299 -8.43 9.82 4.35
C GLN A 299 -8.14 10.66 5.58
N ARG A 300 -6.98 11.32 5.58
CA ARG A 300 -6.59 12.20 6.67
C ARG A 300 -5.83 13.41 6.17
N TYR A 301 -6.07 14.52 6.85
CA TYR A 301 -5.37 15.77 6.65
C TYR A 301 -4.67 16.19 7.93
N TRP A 302 -3.52 16.86 7.80
CA TRP A 302 -2.83 17.50 8.93
C TRP A 302 -2.06 18.73 8.43
N PRO A 303 -1.75 19.69 9.32
CA PRO A 303 -0.80 20.75 9.00
C PRO A 303 0.54 20.13 8.59
N ALA A 304 1.07 20.49 7.42
CA ALA A 304 2.30 19.89 6.95
C ALA A 304 3.48 20.20 7.87
N TRP A 305 4.27 19.18 8.14
CA TRP A 305 5.54 19.34 8.82
C TRP A 305 6.53 20.12 7.94
N PRO A 306 7.56 20.76 8.50
CA PRO A 306 8.50 21.56 7.71
C PRO A 306 9.13 20.84 6.51
N ARG A 307 9.37 19.53 6.62
CA ARG A 307 9.91 18.68 5.53
C ARG A 307 8.88 18.34 4.44
N GLN A 308 7.61 18.53 4.71
CA GLN A 308 6.49 18.27 3.79
C GLN A 308 6.11 19.51 3.00
N MET A 309 6.57 20.69 3.41
CA MET A 309 6.34 21.91 2.67
C MET A 309 7.19 21.94 1.40
N VAL A 310 6.57 22.27 0.26
CA VAL A 310 7.29 22.48 -0.99
C VAL A 310 8.03 23.82 -0.90
N ALA A 311 9.36 23.78 -0.87
CA ALA A 311 10.20 24.97 -0.96
C ALA A 311 10.05 25.60 -2.35
N GLY A 312 9.02 26.43 -2.57
CA GLY A 312 8.77 26.91 -3.93
C GLY A 312 7.63 27.88 -4.17
N ASN A 313 6.68 28.07 -3.26
CA ASN A 313 5.64 29.11 -3.42
C ASN A 313 5.93 30.38 -2.61
N ALA A 314 7.21 30.68 -2.36
CA ALA A 314 7.65 31.98 -1.82
C ALA A 314 7.34 33.18 -2.75
N ASN A 315 6.72 32.95 -3.91
CA ASN A 315 6.16 34.00 -4.77
C ASN A 315 4.71 34.40 -4.40
N GLN A 316 4.12 33.86 -3.34
CA GLN A 316 3.08 34.63 -2.63
C GLN A 316 3.75 35.76 -1.88
N LYS A 317 4.05 36.82 -2.65
CA LYS A 317 4.29 38.16 -2.13
C LYS A 317 3.11 38.48 -1.23
N TRP A 318 3.30 38.34 0.07
CA TRP A 318 2.46 38.99 1.06
C TRP A 318 2.57 40.48 0.76
N ASP A 319 1.61 41.02 0.02
CA ASP A 319 1.31 42.44 0.04
C ASP A 319 0.69 42.75 1.41
N THR A 320 1.49 42.62 2.46
CA THR A 320 1.14 43.11 3.79
C THR A 320 1.75 44.49 3.92
N ALA A 321 0.92 45.46 3.53
CA ALA A 321 1.08 46.84 3.93
C ALA A 321 1.34 46.93 5.44
N SER A 322 2.27 47.81 5.81
CA SER A 322 2.55 48.19 7.19
C SER A 322 1.27 48.54 7.94
N GLY A 323 0.89 47.68 8.88
CA GLY A 323 -0.20 47.90 9.83
C GLY A 323 0.28 47.53 11.23
N THR A 324 0.35 48.56 12.07
CA THR A 324 0.69 48.65 13.49
C THR A 324 0.26 47.45 14.37
N PRO A 325 1.04 47.08 15.41
CA PRO A 325 0.75 45.91 16.24
C PRO A 325 -0.41 46.17 17.21
N SER A 326 -1.44 45.31 17.18
CA SER A 326 -2.45 45.26 18.24
C SER A 326 -3.01 43.85 18.46
N SER A 327 -2.98 43.47 19.73
CA SER A 327 -3.63 42.34 20.43
C SER A 327 -3.50 40.91 19.87
N THR A 328 -2.76 40.12 20.64
CA THR A 328 -2.82 38.67 20.80
C THR A 328 -4.26 38.14 20.87
N PRO A 329 -4.60 37.09 20.11
CA PRO A 329 -5.66 36.17 20.49
C PRO A 329 -5.11 34.76 20.76
N ASN A 330 -5.48 34.22 21.92
CA ASN A 330 -5.44 32.78 22.19
C ASN A 330 -6.29 32.06 21.14
N SER A 331 -5.68 31.22 20.31
CA SER A 331 -6.40 30.23 19.51
C SER A 331 -6.08 28.84 20.03
N THR A 332 -7.03 28.29 20.80
CA THR A 332 -7.16 26.87 21.08
C THR A 332 -7.28 26.15 19.74
N PHE A 333 -6.31 25.29 19.41
CA PHE A 333 -6.37 24.44 18.23
C PHE A 333 -7.35 23.29 18.49
N ASP A 334 -8.50 23.33 17.84
CA ASP A 334 -9.40 22.18 17.72
C ASP A 334 -8.73 21.13 16.81
N ASP A 335 -8.56 19.91 17.32
CA ASP A 335 -7.99 18.76 16.62
C ASP A 335 -8.91 18.42 15.43
N PRO A 336 -8.43 18.35 14.17
CA PRO A 336 -9.30 18.10 13.04
C PRO A 336 -9.87 16.68 13.10
N ASP A 337 -11.20 16.60 13.10
CA ASP A 337 -11.96 15.36 13.08
C ASP A 337 -11.51 14.45 11.93
N THR A 338 -11.10 13.24 12.29
CA THR A 338 -10.86 12.17 11.33
C THR A 338 -12.23 11.67 10.85
N THR A 339 -12.61 11.98 9.61
CA THR A 339 -13.83 11.43 9.01
C THR A 339 -13.64 9.93 8.77
N LEU A 340 -14.03 9.13 9.75
CA LEU A 340 -14.09 7.68 9.65
C LEU A 340 -15.46 7.28 9.08
N THR A 341 -15.49 6.80 7.84
CA THR A 341 -16.68 6.11 7.30
C THR A 341 -16.74 4.72 7.93
N ARG A 342 -17.37 4.63 9.11
CA ARG A 342 -17.57 3.37 9.83
C ARG A 342 -18.71 2.60 9.16
N LEU A 343 -18.38 1.71 8.22
CA LEU A 343 -19.28 0.62 7.84
C LEU A 343 -19.32 -0.38 9.00
N ILE A 344 -20.44 -0.42 9.71
CA ILE A 344 -20.71 -1.41 10.76
C ILE A 344 -20.96 -2.74 10.05
N ILE A 345 -19.97 -3.63 10.09
CA ILE A 345 -20.16 -5.06 9.79
C ILE A 345 -20.76 -5.70 11.06
N PRO A 346 -21.75 -6.60 10.95
CA PRO A 346 -22.33 -7.26 12.12
C PRO A 346 -21.23 -8.04 12.86
N THR A 347 -21.04 -7.73 14.14
CA THR A 347 -20.22 -8.52 15.05
C THR A 347 -20.78 -9.93 15.16
N LEU A 348 -19.92 -10.92 14.94
CA LEU A 348 -20.19 -12.33 15.18
C LEU A 348 -20.11 -12.61 16.69
N ASP A 349 -21.07 -12.11 17.47
CA ASP A 349 -21.25 -12.44 18.89
C ASP A 349 -22.32 -13.52 19.04
N THR A 350 -21.97 -14.78 18.77
CA THR A 350 -22.71 -15.92 19.33
C THR A 350 -21.81 -17.16 19.39
N LEU A 351 -21.01 -17.26 20.44
CA LEU A 351 -20.60 -18.57 20.96
C LEU A 351 -20.92 -18.62 22.44
N SER A 352 -21.88 -19.49 22.75
CA SER A 352 -22.48 -19.74 24.05
C SER A 352 -21.44 -20.06 25.11
N THR A 353 -21.40 -19.21 26.14
CA THR A 353 -20.86 -19.55 27.45
C THR A 353 -21.86 -20.47 28.14
N ILE A 354 -21.61 -21.77 28.13
CA ILE A 354 -22.31 -22.72 29.00
C ILE A 354 -21.74 -22.54 30.41
N SER A 355 -22.59 -22.06 31.32
CA SER A 355 -22.34 -22.04 32.76
C SER A 355 -22.47 -23.45 33.33
N PRO A 356 -21.55 -23.92 34.18
CA PRO A 356 -21.81 -25.06 35.06
C PRO A 356 -22.46 -24.52 36.33
N ASP A 357 -23.67 -25.00 36.64
CA ASP A 357 -24.22 -24.88 37.99
C ASP A 357 -24.52 -26.27 38.54
N ASP A 358 -24.39 -26.32 39.86
CA ASP A 358 -24.12 -27.43 40.74
C ASP A 358 -25.35 -28.32 40.98
N SER A 359 -25.06 -29.57 41.35
CA SER A 359 -25.70 -30.34 42.45
C SER A 359 -26.28 -31.74 42.16
N ARG A 360 -25.65 -32.68 42.88
CA ARG A 360 -26.20 -33.78 43.71
C ARG A 360 -26.52 -35.18 43.15
N GLU A 361 -25.83 -36.13 43.82
CA GLU A 361 -26.24 -37.46 44.31
C GLU A 361 -26.51 -38.61 43.32
N SER A 362 -25.59 -39.58 43.27
CA SER A 362 -25.72 -40.85 44.01
C SER A 362 -24.59 -41.83 43.67
N SER A 363 -23.98 -42.42 44.70
CA SER A 363 -23.05 -43.57 44.63
C SER A 363 -23.81 -44.87 44.26
N PRO A 364 -23.15 -45.98 43.82
CA PRO A 364 -22.27 -46.77 44.70
C PRO A 364 -21.03 -47.43 44.05
N ALA A 365 -20.10 -47.83 44.94
CA ALA A 365 -19.12 -48.95 44.93
C ALA A 365 -18.65 -49.54 43.58
N THR A 366 -17.37 -49.83 43.36
CA THR A 366 -16.63 -50.98 43.95
C THR A 366 -15.13 -50.92 43.57
N LEU A 367 -14.29 -51.50 44.44
CA LEU A 367 -12.86 -51.84 44.36
C LEU A 367 -12.22 -52.04 42.96
N ASP A 368 -10.99 -51.57 42.75
CA ASP A 368 -9.79 -52.38 43.01
C ASP A 368 -8.49 -51.55 42.89
N GLU A 369 -7.60 -51.74 43.86
CA GLU A 369 -6.25 -51.16 43.91
C GLU A 369 -5.26 -52.06 43.17
N THR A 370 -4.40 -51.47 42.33
CA THR A 370 -3.04 -52.01 42.08
C THR A 370 -2.10 -50.87 41.67
N PRO A 371 -0.99 -50.64 42.39
CA PRO A 371 -0.04 -49.58 42.03
C PRO A 371 1.05 -50.12 41.09
N ILE A 372 1.25 -49.44 39.96
CA ILE A 372 2.43 -49.61 39.10
C ILE A 372 3.45 -48.55 39.51
N ALA A 373 4.63 -49.04 39.90
CA ALA A 373 5.77 -48.25 40.33
C ALA A 373 6.40 -47.45 39.18
N SER A 374 6.77 -46.20 39.49
CA SER A 374 7.65 -45.35 38.71
C SER A 374 9.10 -45.86 38.73
N PRO A 375 9.87 -45.76 37.63
CA PRO A 375 11.32 -45.84 37.70
C PRO A 375 11.92 -44.46 37.97
N THR A 376 12.69 -44.42 39.06
CA THR A 376 13.55 -43.32 39.48
C THR A 376 14.73 -43.15 38.53
N SER A 377 15.05 -41.89 38.25
CA SER A 377 16.26 -41.40 37.60
C SER A 377 17.51 -41.68 38.42
N GLU A 378 18.55 -42.24 37.80
CA GLU A 378 19.94 -42.02 38.22
C GLU A 378 20.76 -41.61 37.00
N ALA A 379 21.38 -40.44 37.13
CA ALA A 379 22.45 -39.96 36.30
C ALA A 379 23.74 -40.12 37.10
N GLU A 380 24.79 -40.66 36.49
CA GLU A 380 26.14 -40.12 36.66
C GLU A 380 27.02 -40.50 35.46
N PRO A 381 28.03 -39.67 35.15
CA PRO A 381 28.78 -39.68 33.91
C PRO A 381 30.01 -40.57 34.04
N ASP A 382 30.51 -41.09 32.92
CA ASP A 382 31.95 -41.31 32.85
C ASP A 382 32.55 -41.07 31.47
N SER A 383 33.73 -40.51 31.60
CA SER A 383 34.73 -40.08 30.65
C SER A 383 35.18 -41.14 29.65
N HIS A 384 35.42 -40.75 28.40
CA HIS A 384 36.76 -40.85 27.80
C HIS A 384 36.80 -40.26 26.38
N ILE A 385 37.70 -39.30 26.22
CA ILE A 385 38.40 -38.95 24.98
C ILE A 385 39.56 -39.93 24.86
N ASP A 386 39.78 -40.52 23.69
CA ASP A 386 41.07 -40.51 22.98
C ASP A 386 41.02 -41.23 21.62
N ILE A 387 41.54 -40.49 20.62
CA ILE A 387 42.01 -40.83 19.25
C ILE A 387 40.96 -41.11 18.17
#